data_AF-A0A1H0CZ17-F1
#
_entry.id   AF-A0A1H0CZ17-F1
#
_cell.length_a   1.000
_cell.length_b   1.000
_cell.length_c   1.000
_cell.angle_alpha   90.00
_cell.angle_beta   90.00
_cell.angle_gamma   90.00
#
_symmetry.space_group_name_H-M   'P 1'
#
loop_
_entity.id
_entity.type
_entity.pdbx_description
1 polymer ?
#
loop_
_entity_poly.entity_id
_entity_poly.type
_entity_poly.pdbx_seq_one_letter_code
_entity_poly.pdbx_strand_id
1 'polypeptide(L)'
;MKNEGTLKNINWSVFIIALLLAIITAGMTMYDLNTSTAVGEAAQSRTAFRWGSLNVITAVIIVAMITFLAVAWKRIFPFNVPIAIILLGFCYQLFFNTFTIGWVGMLGMLGLFVAFLTGIILIVSYSVHLIIEQRRTAHRS
;
A
#
# COMPACT_ATOMS: atom_id res chain seq x y z
N MET A 1 0.91 15.53 20.97
CA MET A 1 1.67 14.38 21.50
C MET A 1 3.13 14.79 21.69
N LYS A 2 3.79 14.35 22.77
CA LYS A 2 5.17 14.81 23.09
C LYS A 2 6.23 14.44 22.02
N ASN A 3 5.91 13.52 21.10
CA ASN A 3 6.81 13.00 20.07
C ASN A 3 6.26 13.07 18.62
N GLU A 4 5.39 14.04 18.31
CA GLU A 4 4.75 14.14 16.98
C GLU A 4 5.73 14.18 15.81
N GLY A 5 6.85 14.90 15.96
CA GLY A 5 7.89 14.99 14.93
C GLY A 5 8.53 13.64 14.62
N THR A 6 8.86 12.86 15.64
CA THR A 6 9.46 11.53 15.48
C THR A 6 8.48 10.55 14.83
N LEU A 7 7.21 10.53 15.27
CA LEU A 7 6.17 9.69 14.68
C LEU A 7 5.92 10.03 13.21
N LYS A 8 5.88 11.33 12.89
CA LYS A 8 5.75 11.81 11.52
C LYS A 8 6.92 11.34 10.64
N ASN A 9 8.15 11.43 11.14
CA ASN A 9 9.33 11.01 10.41
C ASN A 9 9.34 9.50 10.17
N ILE A 10 9.03 8.68 11.19
CA ILE A 10 8.95 7.22 11.04
C ILE A 10 7.88 6.85 10.00
N ASN A 11 6.69 7.44 10.09
CA ASN A 11 5.62 7.24 9.13
C ASN A 11 6.06 7.51 7.70
N TRP A 12 6.63 8.69 7.46
CA TRP A 12 7.09 9.07 6.13
C TRP A 12 8.20 8.18 5.61
N SER A 13 9.15 7.78 6.46
CA SER A 13 10.21 6.84 6.09
C SER A 13 9.64 5.48 5.67
N VAL A 14 8.72 4.91 6.46
CA VAL A 14 8.08 3.62 6.11
C VAL A 14 7.30 3.74 4.81
N PHE A 15 6.55 4.82 4.62
CA PHE A 15 5.80 5.06 3.39
C PHE A 15 6.71 5.18 2.15
N ILE A 16 7.80 5.96 2.26
CA ILE A 16 8.76 6.14 1.15
C ILE A 16 9.42 4.81 0.81
N ILE A 17 9.85 4.03 1.81
CA ILE A 17 10.46 2.71 1.58
C ILE A 17 9.46 1.78 0.89
N ALA A 18 8.21 1.71 1.37
CA ALA A 18 7.16 0.88 0.75
C ALA A 18 6.89 1.30 -0.71
N LEU A 19 6.82 2.60 -0.98
CA LEU A 19 6.63 3.15 -2.32
C LEU A 19 7.79 2.79 -3.25
N LEU A 20 9.03 2.98 -2.82
CA LEU A 20 10.22 2.65 -3.60
C LEU A 20 10.28 1.15 -3.90
N LEU A 21 10.04 0.30 -2.90
CA LEU A 21 10.00 -1.16 -3.09
C LEU A 21 8.92 -1.57 -4.09
N ALA A 22 7.73 -0.98 -4.02
CA ALA A 22 6.65 -1.23 -4.98
C ALA A 22 7.06 -0.84 -6.41
N ILE A 23 7.62 0.36 -6.59
CA ILE A 23 8.06 0.85 -7.91
C ILE A 23 9.19 -0.04 -8.47
N ILE A 24 10.20 -0.36 -7.66
CA ILE A 24 11.33 -1.19 -8.08
C ILE A 24 10.84 -2.59 -8.46
N THR A 25 10.01 -3.22 -7.62
CA THR A 25 9.50 -4.57 -7.88
C THR A 25 8.63 -4.61 -9.13
N ALA A 26 7.75 -3.62 -9.31
CA ALA A 26 6.94 -3.49 -10.52
C ALA A 26 7.81 -3.30 -11.77
N GLY A 27 8.81 -2.43 -11.70
CA GLY A 27 9.73 -2.16 -12.81
C GLY A 27 10.56 -3.38 -13.20
N MET A 28 11.17 -4.06 -12.22
CA MET A 28 11.94 -5.29 -12.45
C MET A 28 11.05 -6.39 -13.03
N THR A 29 9.85 -6.59 -12.48
CA THR A 29 8.94 -7.63 -12.99
C THR A 29 8.51 -7.34 -14.44
N MET A 30 8.23 -6.07 -14.77
CA MET A 30 7.89 -5.68 -16.14
C MET A 30 9.07 -5.83 -17.10
N TYR A 31 10.28 -5.51 -16.63
CA TYR A 31 11.50 -5.72 -17.40
C TYR A 31 11.67 -7.21 -17.72
N ASP A 32 11.66 -8.07 -16.70
CA ASP A 32 11.86 -9.51 -16.84
C ASP A 32 10.83 -10.15 -17.78
N LEU A 33 9.56 -9.77 -17.66
CA LEU A 33 8.51 -10.29 -18.53
C LEU A 33 8.63 -9.87 -19.99
N ASN A 34 9.25 -8.73 -20.28
CA ASN A 34 9.39 -8.22 -21.65
C ASN A 34 10.69 -8.65 -22.32
N THR A 35 11.72 -9.02 -21.55
CA THR A 35 13.03 -9.42 -22.09
C THR A 35 13.27 -10.93 -22.07
N SER A 36 12.53 -11.69 -21.26
CA SER A 36 12.72 -13.13 -21.17
C SER A 36 11.95 -13.87 -22.26
N THR A 37 12.66 -14.69 -23.06
CA THR A 37 12.04 -15.63 -23.99
C THR A 37 11.48 -16.81 -23.19
N ALA A 38 10.24 -16.68 -22.75
CA ALA A 38 9.58 -17.70 -21.94
C ALA A 38 9.30 -18.98 -22.74
N VAL A 39 9.77 -20.13 -22.25
CA VAL A 39 9.55 -21.46 -22.84
C VAL A 39 8.86 -22.35 -21.80
N GLY A 40 7.86 -23.13 -22.20
CA GLY A 40 7.12 -24.03 -21.29
C GLY A 40 6.13 -23.28 -20.36
N GLU A 41 5.98 -23.73 -19.11
CA GLU A 41 5.05 -23.14 -18.13
C GLU A 41 5.32 -21.66 -17.83
N ALA A 42 6.57 -21.21 -17.98
CA ALA A 42 6.95 -19.81 -17.86
C ALA A 42 6.25 -18.91 -18.89
N ALA A 43 5.82 -19.45 -20.04
CA ALA A 43 5.09 -18.70 -21.07
C ALA A 43 3.64 -18.36 -20.66
N GLN A 44 3.14 -18.92 -19.55
CA GLN A 44 1.83 -18.57 -19.01
C GLN A 44 1.82 -17.18 -18.37
N SER A 45 2.96 -16.72 -17.84
CA SER A 45 3.09 -15.39 -17.26
C SER A 45 3.61 -14.42 -18.30
N ARG A 46 2.84 -13.38 -18.60
CA ARG A 46 3.21 -12.39 -19.62
C ARG A 46 2.62 -11.02 -19.31
N THR A 47 3.22 -10.00 -19.91
CA THR A 47 2.63 -8.67 -19.98
C THR A 47 1.46 -8.70 -20.95
N ALA A 48 0.31 -8.23 -20.49
CA ALA A 48 -0.87 -8.05 -21.32
C ALA A 48 -1.82 -7.09 -20.62
N PHE A 49 -2.32 -6.11 -21.38
CA PHE A 49 -3.25 -5.13 -20.86
C PHE A 49 -4.66 -5.72 -20.73
N ARG A 50 -5.20 -5.69 -19.51
CA ARG A 50 -6.54 -6.14 -19.15
C ARG A 50 -7.25 -5.03 -18.41
N TRP A 51 -8.19 -4.38 -19.10
CA TRP A 51 -9.02 -3.34 -18.52
C TRP A 51 -10.49 -3.73 -18.61
N GLY A 52 -10.90 -4.59 -17.67
CA GLY A 52 -12.27 -5.06 -17.57
C GLY A 52 -13.12 -4.20 -16.64
N SER A 53 -14.42 -4.50 -16.58
CA SER A 53 -15.37 -3.84 -15.66
C SER A 53 -14.94 -3.91 -14.20
N LEU A 54 -14.37 -5.03 -13.75
CA LEU A 54 -13.83 -5.19 -12.39
C LEU A 54 -12.66 -4.23 -12.10
N ASN A 55 -11.76 -4.02 -13.07
CA ASN A 55 -10.65 -3.08 -12.94
C ASN A 55 -11.19 -1.65 -12.81
N VAL A 56 -12.19 -1.29 -13.62
CA VAL A 56 -12.85 0.02 -13.56
C VAL A 56 -13.51 0.25 -12.21
N ILE A 57 -14.32 -0.69 -11.72
CA ILE A 57 -14.98 -0.59 -10.41
C ILE A 57 -13.93 -0.43 -9.30
N THR A 58 -12.88 -1.25 -9.32
CA THR A 58 -11.80 -1.19 -8.34
C THR A 58 -11.07 0.16 -8.39
N ALA A 59 -10.77 0.67 -9.58
CA ALA A 59 -10.12 1.96 -9.77
C ALA A 59 -10.98 3.12 -9.22
N VAL A 60 -12.29 3.11 -9.50
CA VAL A 60 -13.22 4.13 -8.98
C VAL A 60 -13.25 4.11 -7.45
N ILE A 61 -13.33 2.93 -6.83
CA ILE A 61 -13.30 2.78 -5.37
C ILE A 61 -11.98 3.32 -4.80
N ILE A 62 -10.84 2.96 -5.40
CA ILE A 62 -9.52 3.44 -4.96
C ILE A 62 -9.44 4.97 -5.06
N VAL A 63 -9.87 5.56 -6.17
CA VAL A 63 -9.86 7.02 -6.35
C VAL A 63 -10.75 7.71 -5.32
N ALA A 64 -11.94 7.17 -5.04
CA ALA A 64 -12.83 7.69 -4.01
C ALA A 64 -12.16 7.64 -2.62
N MET A 65 -11.51 6.52 -2.28
CA MET A 65 -10.80 6.36 -1.00
C MET A 65 -9.59 7.29 -0.88
N ILE A 66 -8.81 7.47 -1.95
CA ILE A 66 -7.69 8.42 -1.98
C ILE A 66 -8.20 9.84 -1.79
N THR A 67 -9.29 10.21 -2.47
CA THR A 67 -9.90 11.54 -2.35
C THR A 67 -10.37 11.79 -0.93
N PHE A 68 -11.07 10.83 -0.33
CA PHE A 68 -11.50 10.90 1.06
C PHE A 68 -10.31 11.04 2.01
N LEU A 69 -9.25 10.25 1.78
CA LEU A 69 -8.03 10.29 2.58
C LEU A 69 -7.32 11.65 2.48
N ALA A 70 -7.27 12.24 1.28
CA ALA A 70 -6.69 13.56 1.05
C ALA A 70 -7.44 14.67 1.80
N VAL A 71 -8.78 14.63 1.78
CA VAL A 71 -9.62 15.58 2.52
C VAL A 71 -9.46 15.38 4.04
N ALA A 72 -9.42 14.13 4.49
CA ALA A 72 -9.30 13.78 5.90
C ALA A 72 -7.84 13.79 6.42
N TRP A 73 -6.85 14.13 5.58
CA TRP A 73 -5.43 13.87 5.84
C TRP A 73 -4.91 14.43 7.17
N LYS A 74 -5.30 15.68 7.49
CA LYS A 74 -4.91 16.33 8.75
C LYS A 74 -5.77 15.87 9.94
N ARG A 75 -7.01 15.42 9.70
CA ARG A 75 -7.98 15.07 10.74
C ARG A 75 -7.72 13.70 11.36
N ILE A 76 -7.19 12.77 10.58
CA ILE A 76 -6.96 11.38 10.98
C ILE A 76 -5.51 11.14 11.46
N PHE A 77 -4.70 12.18 11.64
CA PHE A 77 -3.34 12.00 12.15
C PHE A 77 -3.38 11.32 13.53
N PRO A 78 -2.53 10.30 13.81
CA PRO A 78 -1.40 9.80 13.02
C PRO A 78 -1.71 8.61 12.07
N PHE A 79 -2.98 8.28 11.84
CA PHE A 79 -3.43 7.12 11.06
C PHE A 79 -3.48 7.35 9.54
N ASN A 80 -3.28 8.59 9.08
CA ASN A 80 -3.26 8.92 7.64
C ASN A 80 -2.25 8.10 6.84
N VAL A 81 -1.02 7.98 7.33
CA VAL A 81 0.06 7.27 6.61
C VAL A 81 -0.18 5.75 6.57
N PRO A 82 -0.54 5.07 7.67
CA PRO A 82 -0.93 3.67 7.61
C PRO A 82 -2.04 3.38 6.59
N ILE A 83 -3.06 4.23 6.52
CA ILE A 83 -4.14 4.09 5.53
C ILE A 83 -3.60 4.33 4.11
N ALA A 84 -2.71 5.29 3.92
CA ALA A 84 -2.04 5.52 2.63
C ALA A 84 -1.22 4.30 2.16
N ILE A 85 -0.55 3.60 3.07
CA ILE A 85 0.19 2.36 2.75
C ILE A 85 -0.77 1.27 2.27
N ILE A 86 -1.92 1.09 2.93
CA ILE A 86 -2.94 0.12 2.52
C ILE A 86 -3.47 0.47 1.12
N LEU A 87 -3.79 1.75 0.86
CA LEU A 87 -4.24 2.20 -0.45
C LEU A 87 -3.16 2.02 -1.53
N LEU A 88 -1.89 2.25 -1.19
CA LEU A 88 -0.77 1.96 -2.09
C LEU A 88 -0.73 0.48 -2.47
N GLY A 89 -0.99 -0.43 -1.51
CA GLY A 89 -1.13 -1.87 -1.78
C GLY A 89 -2.26 -2.19 -2.77
N PHE A 90 -3.41 -1.50 -2.65
CA PHE A 90 -4.51 -1.64 -3.61
C PHE A 90 -4.14 -1.12 -5.00
N CYS A 91 -3.45 0.02 -5.09
CA CYS A 91 -2.92 0.53 -6.36
C CYS A 91 -1.94 -0.46 -6.99
N TYR A 92 -1.05 -1.05 -6.18
CA TYR A 92 -0.08 -2.05 -6.62
C TYR A 92 -0.76 -3.30 -7.16
N GLN A 93 -1.76 -3.83 -6.44
CA GLN A 93 -2.56 -4.96 -6.91
C GLN A 93 -3.33 -4.64 -8.20
N LEU A 94 -3.93 -3.46 -8.30
CA LEU A 94 -4.64 -3.03 -9.51
C LEU A 94 -3.68 -2.94 -10.71
N PHE A 95 -2.45 -2.45 -10.49
CA PHE A 95 -1.41 -2.39 -11.52
C PHE A 95 -1.10 -3.79 -12.06
N PHE A 96 -0.77 -4.75 -11.19
CA PHE A 96 -0.46 -6.12 -11.61
C PHE A 96 -1.63 -6.80 -12.31
N ASN A 97 -2.86 -6.65 -11.79
CA ASN A 97 -4.05 -7.18 -12.44
C ASN A 97 -4.34 -6.54 -13.81
N THR A 98 -3.90 -5.31 -14.02
CA THR A 98 -4.12 -4.58 -15.27
C THR A 98 -3.09 -4.95 -16.33
N PHE A 99 -1.82 -5.12 -15.95
CA PHE A 99 -0.74 -5.24 -16.92
C PHE A 99 -0.15 -6.64 -17.02
N THR A 100 -0.56 -7.59 -16.17
CA THR A 100 -0.02 -8.95 -16.16
C THR A 100 -1.10 -10.02 -16.24
N ILE A 101 -0.75 -11.16 -16.83
CA ILE A 101 -1.54 -12.38 -16.86
C ILE A 101 -0.70 -13.51 -16.27
N GLY A 102 -1.36 -14.49 -15.66
CA GLY A 102 -0.73 -15.67 -15.09
C GLY A 102 -0.34 -15.47 -13.63
N TRP A 103 0.65 -16.23 -13.18
CA TRP A 103 1.08 -16.28 -11.78
C TRP A 103 1.70 -14.98 -11.28
N VAL A 104 2.21 -14.14 -12.18
CA VAL A 104 2.74 -12.81 -11.83
C VAL A 104 1.67 -11.91 -11.20
N GLY A 105 0.39 -12.12 -11.52
CA GLY A 105 -0.70 -11.41 -10.82
C GLY A 105 -0.72 -11.68 -9.30
N MET A 106 -0.18 -12.81 -8.84
CA MET A 106 -0.05 -13.08 -7.40
C MET A 106 0.96 -12.16 -6.71
N LEU A 107 1.94 -11.60 -7.41
CA LEU A 107 2.87 -10.62 -6.82
C LEU A 107 2.11 -9.37 -6.37
N GLY A 108 1.10 -8.95 -7.14
CA GLY A 108 0.21 -7.87 -6.73
C GLY A 108 -0.53 -8.20 -5.42
N MET A 109 -1.04 -9.44 -5.30
CA MET A 109 -1.76 -9.89 -4.09
C MET A 109 -0.85 -9.96 -2.87
N LEU A 110 0.38 -10.47 -3.05
CA LEU A 110 1.40 -10.48 -2.01
C LEU A 110 1.78 -9.06 -1.58
N GLY A 111 1.97 -8.14 -2.54
CA GLY A 111 2.25 -6.73 -2.26
C GLY A 111 1.12 -6.06 -1.47
N LEU A 112 -0.14 -6.32 -1.85
CA LEU A 112 -1.31 -5.87 -1.08
C LEU A 112 -1.33 -6.46 0.33
N PHE A 113 -1.06 -7.76 0.48
CA PHE A 113 -1.02 -8.42 1.77
C PHE A 113 0.05 -7.82 2.70
N VAL A 114 1.27 -7.60 2.21
CA VAL A 114 2.35 -6.95 2.97
C VAL A 114 1.99 -5.52 3.36
N ALA A 115 1.43 -4.75 2.43
CA ALA A 115 0.97 -3.38 2.69
C ALA A 115 -0.16 -3.35 3.74
N PHE A 116 -1.09 -4.30 3.66
CA PHE A 116 -2.19 -4.45 4.61
C PHE A 116 -1.68 -4.76 6.02
N LEU A 117 -0.79 -5.75 6.16
CA LEU A 117 -0.18 -6.10 7.45
C LEU A 117 0.61 -4.93 8.04
N THR A 118 1.41 -4.25 7.22
CA THR A 118 2.20 -3.10 7.65
C THR A 118 1.29 -1.96 8.13
N GLY A 119 0.22 -1.66 7.38
CA GLY A 119 -0.79 -0.68 7.77
C GLY A 119 -1.45 -1.03 9.10
N ILE A 120 -1.88 -2.28 9.29
CA ILE A 120 -2.49 -2.74 10.54
C ILE A 120 -1.52 -2.61 11.71
N ILE A 121 -0.27 -3.07 11.55
CA ILE A 121 0.74 -3.01 12.61
C ILE A 121 0.94 -1.57 13.08
N LEU A 122 1.04 -0.62 12.15
CA LEU A 122 1.16 0.81 12.48
C LEU A 122 -0.09 1.36 13.15
N ILE A 123 -1.29 1.01 12.67
CA ILE A 123 -2.56 1.43 13.30
C ILE A 123 -2.64 0.94 14.74
N VAL A 124 -2.32 -0.33 14.99
CA VAL A 124 -2.34 -0.91 16.34
C VAL A 124 -1.30 -0.22 17.22
N SER A 125 -0.07 -0.05 16.73
CA SER A 125 1.01 0.63 17.45
C SER A 125 0.60 2.05 17.88
N TYR A 126 0.02 2.82 16.98
CA TYR A 126 -0.45 4.18 17.27
C TYR A 126 -1.65 4.21 18.20
N SER A 127 -2.57 3.27 18.08
CA SER A 127 -3.72 3.16 18.98
C SER A 127 -3.26 2.90 20.41
N VAL A 128 -2.31 1.98 20.60
CA VAL A 128 -1.72 1.68 21.92
C VAL A 128 -0.99 2.90 22.48
N HIS A 129 -0.18 3.58 21.67
CA HIS A 129 0.53 4.79 22.11
C HIS A 129 -0.44 5.90 22.54
N LEU A 130 -1.51 6.12 21.77
CA LEU A 130 -2.53 7.13 22.08
C LEU A 130 -3.23 6.85 23.42
N ILE A 131 -3.61 5.58 23.66
CA ILE A 131 -4.25 5.17 24.92
C ILE A 131 -3.32 5.38 26.12
N ILE A 132 -2.03 5.03 25.98
CA ILE A 132 -1.04 5.21 27.04
C ILE A 132 -0.85 6.70 27.36
N GLU A 133 -0.77 7.56 26.33
CA GLU A 133 -0.60 9.00 26.51
C GLU A 133 -1.80 9.63 27.23
N GLN A 134 -3.03 9.24 26.85
CA GLN A 134 -4.27 9.68 27.50
C GLN A 134 -4.33 9.29 28.99
N ARG A 135 -3.93 8.05 29.33
CA ARG A 135 -3.86 7.61 30.74
C ARG A 135 -2.85 8.41 31.55
N ARG A 136 -1.71 8.75 30.95
CA ARG A 136 -0.66 9.52 31.62
C ARG A 136 -1.07 10.96 31.90
N THR A 137 -1.87 11.57 31.03
CA THR A 137 -2.40 12.92 31.24
C THR A 137 -3.50 12.94 32.31
N ALA A 138 -4.37 11.94 32.34
CA ALA A 138 -5.43 11.83 33.36
C ALA A 138 -4.89 11.62 34.78
N HIS A 139 -3.71 11.00 34.94
CA HIS A 139 -3.09 10.77 36.25
C HIS A 139 -2.27 11.97 36.76
N ARG A 140 -2.12 13.03 35.94
CA ARG A 140 -1.37 14.26 36.25
C ARG A 140 -2.27 15.48 36.50
N SER A 141 -3.56 15.39 36.19
CA SER A 141 -4.60 16.38 36.51
C SER A 141 -5.24 16.04 37.85
#